data_AF-A0AAD5BXB6-F1
#
_entry.id   AF-A0AAD5BXB6-F1
#
_cell.length_a   1.000
_cell.length_b   1.000
_cell.length_c   1.000
_cell.angle_alpha   90.00
_cell.angle_beta   90.00
_cell.angle_gamma   90.00
#
_symmetry.space_group_name_H-M   'P 1'
#
loop_
_entity.id
_entity.type
_entity.pdbx_description
1 polymer ?
#
loop_
_entity_poly.entity_id
_entity_poly.type
_entity_poly.pdbx_seq_one_letter_code
_entity_poly.pdbx_strand_id
1 'polypeptide(L)'
;MSRTKFFVVVLVCSFLYYLLPGFFFKTLQSISWVCWAFPNSVTAHQLGSGFTGLGMGAFSLDWATTASFLFSPLISPFFAIVNVFLGYFLIVYIVIPISYWGFNVYHARNFPIYSADLFTGDGQPYNITKIVNKNFEIDYNEYGKQGRVNLSTFFALTYGFGFATIASTLTHVSLFYGKEIYERYKASTKGKSDVHTRLMKNYKDIPAWWFYVLLTVTLLVALALTIFMKHDIQMPYWGLLAAALMAFIFTLPISIITATTNQTPGLNIITEYAMGLVYPGRPIANVCFKTYGYMSMTQAISFLADFKLGHYMKIPPRSMFLVQFLGTIIAGTVNLSVAWYMLNNVDQICHPDPKSSSPWTCPNDHVFFDASVIWGLVGPRRIFGPLGNYGALNWFFLGGFLGPVVVWVCHLLFPKASWIPLINLPVLLGATAYMPPATAVNYNSWILVGTIFNFFVYRYRKMWWKRYNYILSAALDAGVAFMAVLLYFSTGIENINVHWWGTDNPQHCDLAECPTAKGIIPPSDACPAF
;
A
#
# COMPACT_ATOMS: atom_id res chain seq x y z
N MET A 1 5.14 5.68 36.85
CA MET A 1 4.83 6.81 35.96
C MET A 1 3.37 6.78 35.52
N SER A 2 2.71 7.94 35.35
CA SER A 2 1.37 7.97 34.74
C SER A 2 1.48 7.77 33.22
N ARG A 3 0.38 7.35 32.59
CA ARG A 3 0.30 7.15 31.13
C ARG A 3 0.59 8.46 30.36
N THR A 4 0.05 9.58 30.84
CA THR A 4 0.27 10.91 30.26
C THR A 4 1.71 11.38 30.39
N LYS A 5 2.34 11.20 31.56
CA LYS A 5 3.77 11.55 31.74
C LYS A 5 4.66 10.74 30.80
N PHE A 6 4.35 9.45 30.61
CA PHE A 6 5.06 8.60 29.64
C PHE A 6 4.90 9.10 28.21
N PHE A 7 3.68 9.43 27.79
CA PHE A 7 3.40 9.97 26.47
C PHE A 7 4.24 11.22 26.17
N VAL A 8 4.22 12.22 27.07
CA VAL A 8 4.94 13.48 26.86
C VAL A 8 6.46 13.28 26.78
N VAL A 9 7.03 12.45 27.65
CA VAL A 9 8.47 12.15 27.63
C VAL A 9 8.87 11.51 26.30
N VAL A 10 8.14 10.48 25.86
CA VAL A 10 8.43 9.79 24.59
C VAL A 10 8.23 10.74 23.40
N LEU A 11 7.19 11.56 23.41
CA LEU A 11 6.91 12.52 22.35
C LEU A 11 8.09 13.49 22.18
N VAL A 12 8.60 14.05 23.27
CA VAL A 12 9.76 14.96 23.23
C VAL A 12 11.01 14.22 22.75
N CYS A 13 11.26 13.00 23.24
CA CYS A 13 12.38 12.20 22.77
C CYS A 13 12.28 11.89 21.26
N SER A 14 11.09 11.53 20.77
CA SER A 14 10.86 11.23 19.35
C SER A 14 10.99 12.48 18.48
N PHE A 15 10.45 13.61 18.94
CA PHE A 15 10.58 14.90 18.29
C PHE A 15 12.05 15.27 18.12
N LEU A 16 12.85 15.22 19.19
CA LEU A 16 14.28 15.53 19.13
C LEU A 16 15.06 14.50 18.30
N TYR A 17 14.74 13.21 18.43
CA TYR A 17 15.43 12.15 17.71
C TYR A 17 15.23 12.26 16.20
N TYR A 18 14.02 12.58 15.73
CA TYR A 18 13.71 12.67 14.30
C TYR A 18 14.53 13.74 13.55
N LEU A 19 15.11 14.70 14.26
CA LEU A 19 16.07 15.65 13.68
C LEU A 19 17.29 14.95 13.06
N LEU A 20 17.69 13.80 13.61
CA LEU A 20 18.79 13.00 13.08
C LEU A 20 18.43 12.36 11.73
N PRO A 21 17.49 11.40 11.63
CA PRO A 21 17.15 10.79 10.34
C PRO A 21 16.49 11.76 9.37
N GLY A 22 15.80 12.81 9.84
CA GLY A 22 15.08 13.75 9.00
C GLY A 22 15.95 14.82 8.34
N PHE A 23 17.10 15.17 8.94
CA PHE A 23 17.92 16.28 8.45
C PHE A 23 19.43 15.99 8.48
N PHE A 24 19.98 15.65 9.64
CA PHE A 24 21.43 15.54 9.80
C PHE A 24 22.04 14.22 9.32
N PHE A 25 21.33 13.10 9.38
CA PHE A 25 21.85 11.75 9.12
C PHE A 25 20.76 10.91 8.45
N LYS A 26 20.46 11.23 7.19
CA LYS A 26 19.49 10.48 6.36
C LYS A 26 19.86 9.00 6.22
N THR A 27 21.12 8.62 6.38
CA THR A 27 21.55 7.21 6.35
C THR A 27 20.93 6.35 7.47
N LEU A 28 20.38 6.94 8.53
CA LEU A 28 19.60 6.21 9.55
C LEU A 28 18.26 5.69 9.02
N GLN A 29 17.77 6.25 7.91
CA GLN A 29 16.56 5.78 7.24
C GLN A 29 16.77 4.41 6.59
N SER A 30 17.97 4.11 6.07
CA SER A 30 18.30 2.80 5.52
C SER A 30 19.76 2.41 5.74
N ILE A 31 20.01 1.61 6.77
CA ILE A 31 21.33 1.06 7.06
C ILE A 31 21.49 -0.26 6.27
N SER A 32 22.12 -0.16 5.09
CA SER A 32 22.41 -1.30 4.20
C SER A 32 23.86 -1.79 4.35
N TRP A 33 24.15 -2.50 5.44
CA TRP A 33 25.52 -2.95 5.75
C TRP A 33 26.15 -3.85 4.68
N VAL A 34 25.35 -4.60 3.91
CA VAL A 34 25.82 -5.46 2.83
C VAL A 34 26.46 -4.64 1.71
N CYS A 35 25.91 -3.47 1.38
CA CYS A 35 26.52 -2.57 0.40
C CYS A 35 27.84 -1.98 0.94
N TRP A 36 27.90 -1.67 2.24
CA TRP A 36 29.13 -1.15 2.86
C TRP A 36 30.26 -2.19 2.88
N ALA A 37 29.91 -3.46 3.07
CA ALA A 37 30.87 -4.56 3.03
C ALA A 37 31.36 -4.87 1.61
N PHE A 38 30.53 -4.67 0.59
CA PHE A 38 30.83 -5.02 -0.81
C PHE A 38 30.53 -3.87 -1.79
N PRO A 39 31.28 -2.75 -1.73
CA PRO A 39 30.95 -1.50 -2.44
C PRO A 39 31.00 -1.60 -3.97
N ASN A 40 31.70 -2.59 -4.52
CA ASN A 40 31.94 -2.72 -5.97
C ASN A 40 31.11 -3.84 -6.62
N SER A 41 30.22 -4.51 -5.87
CA SER A 41 29.47 -5.66 -6.37
C SER A 41 28.01 -5.32 -6.66
N VAL A 42 27.64 -5.34 -7.93
CA VAL A 42 26.25 -5.11 -8.39
C VAL A 42 25.28 -6.08 -7.71
N THR A 43 25.64 -7.37 -7.64
CA THR A 43 24.79 -8.38 -7.00
C THR A 43 24.64 -8.15 -5.50
N ALA A 44 25.71 -7.71 -4.82
CA ALA A 44 25.63 -7.40 -3.39
C ALA A 44 24.75 -6.17 -3.14
N HIS A 45 24.80 -5.16 -4.01
CA HIS A 45 23.95 -3.98 -3.92
C HIS A 45 22.49 -4.30 -4.21
N GLN A 46 22.19 -5.12 -5.23
CA GLN A 46 20.83 -5.60 -5.51
C GLN A 46 20.24 -6.40 -4.35
N LEU A 47 21.05 -7.22 -3.69
CA LEU A 47 20.61 -7.98 -2.52
C LEU A 47 20.47 -7.09 -1.28
N GLY A 48 21.42 -6.18 -1.04
CA GLY A 48 21.56 -5.43 0.21
C GLY A 48 20.85 -4.08 0.28
N SER A 49 20.51 -3.48 -0.86
CA SER A 49 19.86 -2.16 -0.89
C SER A 49 18.46 -2.21 -0.29
N GLY A 50 18.22 -1.32 0.68
CA GLY A 50 16.93 -1.20 1.37
C GLY A 50 15.87 -0.40 0.58
N PHE A 51 16.28 0.52 -0.29
CA PHE A 51 15.37 1.32 -1.11
C PHE A 51 15.11 0.74 -2.49
N THR A 52 16.16 0.27 -3.17
CA THR A 52 16.12 -0.08 -4.60
C THR A 52 16.53 -1.53 -4.86
N GLY A 53 16.60 -2.35 -3.80
CA GLY A 53 16.92 -3.78 -3.87
C GLY A 53 16.04 -4.64 -2.95
N LEU A 54 16.51 -5.86 -2.67
CA LEU A 54 15.79 -6.83 -1.84
C LEU A 54 15.97 -6.60 -0.32
N GLY A 55 16.85 -5.68 0.07
CA GLY A 55 17.06 -5.27 1.46
C GLY A 55 17.60 -6.34 2.40
N MET A 56 18.35 -7.34 1.92
CA MET A 56 18.91 -8.38 2.78
C MET A 56 19.78 -7.77 3.89
N GLY A 57 19.31 -7.88 5.13
CA GLY A 57 19.98 -7.32 6.30
C GLY A 57 19.87 -5.79 6.44
N ALA A 58 19.12 -5.10 5.57
CA ALA A 58 18.86 -3.68 5.69
C ALA A 58 17.80 -3.41 6.77
N PHE A 59 18.06 -2.44 7.64
CA PHE A 59 17.11 -1.99 8.66
C PHE A 59 17.20 -0.47 8.85
N SER A 60 16.15 0.09 9.41
CA SER A 60 16.03 1.51 9.70
C SER A 60 16.05 1.75 11.21
N LEU A 61 16.67 2.84 11.63
CA LEU A 61 16.51 3.38 12.98
C LEU A 61 15.52 4.56 12.99
N ASP A 62 14.96 4.91 11.85
CA ASP A 62 13.94 5.93 11.72
C ASP A 62 12.53 5.34 11.93
N TRP A 63 11.80 5.95 12.87
CA TRP A 63 10.42 5.58 13.15
C TRP A 63 9.50 5.91 11.97
N ALA A 64 9.74 7.00 11.23
CA ALA A 64 8.93 7.35 10.07
C ALA A 64 9.03 6.28 8.97
N THR A 65 10.25 5.82 8.69
CA THR A 65 10.51 4.70 7.78
C THR A 65 9.83 3.40 8.28
N THR A 66 9.83 3.15 9.59
CA THR A 66 9.23 1.94 10.17
C THR A 66 7.69 1.94 10.12
N ALA A 67 7.04 3.09 10.30
CA ALA A 67 5.57 3.19 10.47
C ALA A 67 4.80 3.63 9.20
N SER A 68 5.49 4.15 8.17
CA SER A 68 4.88 4.83 7.00
C SER A 68 3.88 4.00 6.18
N PHE A 69 4.23 2.77 5.78
CA PHE A 69 3.42 2.00 4.81
C PHE A 69 2.55 0.89 5.43
N LEU A 70 3.04 0.23 6.48
CA LEU A 70 2.37 -0.92 7.12
C LEU A 70 1.64 -0.54 8.42
N PHE A 71 1.47 0.77 8.67
CA PHE A 71 1.11 1.34 9.97
C PHE A 71 2.10 0.94 11.08
N SER A 72 1.78 1.32 12.32
CA SER A 72 2.61 0.96 13.46
C SER A 72 2.65 -0.56 13.70
N PRO A 73 3.85 -1.17 13.76
CA PRO A 73 3.98 -2.58 14.09
C PRO A 73 3.57 -2.89 15.53
N LEU A 74 3.56 -1.91 16.43
CA LEU A 74 3.19 -2.10 17.84
C LEU A 74 1.70 -2.37 18.04
N ILE A 75 0.86 -1.96 17.09
CA ILE A 75 -0.60 -2.15 17.16
C ILE A 75 -1.00 -3.50 16.56
N SER A 76 -0.22 -3.98 15.59
CA SER A 76 -0.50 -5.21 14.86
C SER A 76 -0.26 -6.47 15.71
N PRO A 77 -1.19 -7.45 15.70
CA PRO A 77 -1.02 -8.67 16.47
C PRO A 77 0.13 -9.52 15.91
N PHE A 78 0.85 -10.23 16.80
CA PHE A 78 2.06 -10.95 16.42
C PHE A 78 1.83 -12.01 15.33
N PHE A 79 0.68 -12.72 15.33
CA PHE A 79 0.39 -13.69 14.28
C PHE A 79 0.29 -13.04 12.90
N ALA A 80 -0.24 -11.81 12.80
CA ALA A 80 -0.32 -11.08 11.54
C ALA A 80 1.09 -10.66 11.08
N ILE A 81 1.95 -10.21 12.01
CA ILE A 81 3.36 -9.90 11.73
C ILE A 81 4.07 -11.13 11.16
N VAL A 82 3.85 -12.32 11.74
CA VAL A 82 4.44 -13.57 11.23
C VAL A 82 3.91 -13.93 9.84
N ASN A 83 2.61 -13.75 9.56
CA ASN A 83 2.06 -13.99 8.22
C ASN A 83 2.67 -13.03 7.18
N VAL A 84 2.79 -11.74 7.50
CA VAL A 84 3.45 -10.74 6.64
C VAL A 84 4.92 -11.09 6.44
N PHE A 85 5.66 -11.46 7.50
CA PHE A 85 7.06 -11.87 7.39
C PHE A 85 7.25 -13.09 6.50
N LEU A 86 6.45 -14.15 6.69
CA LEU A 86 6.54 -15.35 5.86
C LEU A 86 6.20 -15.06 4.40
N GLY A 87 5.16 -14.26 4.16
CA GLY A 87 4.78 -13.82 2.82
C GLY A 87 5.87 -13.00 2.14
N TYR A 88 6.35 -11.96 2.82
CA TYR A 88 7.45 -11.11 2.39
C TYR A 88 8.73 -11.93 2.12
N PHE A 89 9.10 -12.84 3.03
CA PHE A 89 10.29 -13.67 2.88
C PHE A 89 10.18 -14.60 1.67
N LEU A 90 9.04 -15.25 1.50
CA LEU A 90 8.78 -16.13 0.36
C LEU A 90 8.84 -15.34 -0.95
N ILE A 91 8.20 -14.18 -1.04
CA ILE A 91 8.14 -13.41 -2.27
C ILE A 91 9.51 -12.79 -2.58
N VAL A 92 10.07 -12.03 -1.65
CA VAL A 92 11.25 -11.19 -1.88
C VAL A 92 12.55 -11.98 -1.86
N TYR A 93 12.72 -12.96 -0.96
CA TYR A 93 13.99 -13.68 -0.82
C TYR A 93 14.01 -15.07 -1.49
N ILE A 94 12.86 -15.61 -1.90
CA ILE A 94 12.80 -16.90 -2.61
C ILE A 94 12.34 -16.70 -4.06
N VAL A 95 11.09 -16.26 -4.25
CA VAL A 95 10.45 -16.27 -5.57
C VAL A 95 11.13 -15.28 -6.53
N ILE A 96 11.47 -14.09 -6.06
CA ILE A 96 12.12 -13.06 -6.91
C ILE A 96 13.53 -13.48 -7.33
N PRO A 97 14.44 -13.91 -6.42
CA PRO A 97 15.75 -14.42 -6.81
C PRO A 97 15.71 -15.58 -7.80
N ILE A 98 14.81 -16.55 -7.57
CA ILE A 98 14.64 -17.69 -8.47
C ILE A 98 14.12 -17.23 -9.85
N SER A 99 13.20 -16.28 -9.89
CA SER A 99 12.63 -15.78 -11.14
C SER A 99 13.62 -14.92 -11.93
N TYR A 100 14.39 -14.07 -11.24
CA TYR A 100 15.34 -13.13 -11.85
C TYR A 100 16.65 -13.80 -12.27
N TRP A 101 17.36 -14.44 -11.32
CA TRP A 101 18.65 -15.08 -11.61
C TRP A 101 18.50 -16.51 -12.12
N GLY A 102 17.55 -17.29 -11.60
CA GLY A 102 17.40 -18.71 -11.95
C GLY A 102 16.82 -18.92 -13.34
N PHE A 103 15.58 -18.47 -13.55
CA PHE A 103 14.81 -18.75 -14.77
C PHE A 103 14.76 -17.59 -15.78
N ASN A 104 15.23 -16.40 -15.41
CA ASN A 104 15.14 -15.19 -16.24
C ASN A 104 13.73 -14.97 -16.80
N VAL A 105 12.72 -15.12 -15.94
CA VAL A 105 11.30 -15.10 -16.34
C VAL A 105 10.98 -13.74 -16.96
N TYR A 106 10.37 -13.73 -18.16
CA TYR A 106 10.04 -12.50 -18.90
C TYR A 106 11.25 -11.61 -19.24
N HIS A 107 12.43 -12.21 -19.48
CA HIS A 107 13.67 -11.45 -19.71
C HIS A 107 14.04 -10.53 -18.53
N ALA A 108 13.76 -11.00 -17.31
CA ALA A 108 13.96 -10.32 -16.04
C ALA A 108 15.23 -9.47 -15.95
N ARG A 109 16.37 -10.02 -16.39
CA ARG A 109 17.70 -9.38 -16.27
C ARG A 109 17.85 -8.10 -17.07
N ASN A 110 16.92 -7.84 -18.00
CA ASN A 110 16.90 -6.63 -18.80
C ASN A 110 16.47 -5.39 -18.01
N PHE A 111 15.83 -5.60 -16.86
CA PHE A 111 15.23 -4.56 -16.04
C PHE A 111 15.88 -4.52 -14.65
N PRO A 112 15.81 -3.38 -13.94
CA PRO A 112 16.18 -3.32 -12.52
C PRO A 112 15.40 -4.35 -11.70
N ILE A 113 16.05 -4.92 -10.67
CA ILE A 113 15.43 -5.96 -9.84
C ILE A 113 14.20 -5.45 -9.10
N TYR A 114 14.21 -4.19 -8.67
CA TYR A 114 13.13 -3.50 -7.99
C TYR A 114 12.92 -2.14 -8.68
N SER A 115 11.79 -1.96 -9.36
CA SER A 115 11.41 -0.69 -9.98
C SER A 115 9.89 -0.70 -10.25
N ALA A 116 9.28 0.48 -10.13
CA ALA A 116 7.88 0.73 -10.50
C ALA A 116 7.72 1.11 -11.98
N ASP A 117 8.82 1.47 -12.65
CA ASP A 117 8.82 2.05 -13.98
C ASP A 117 8.40 1.04 -15.06
N LEU A 118 7.97 1.60 -16.18
CA LEU A 118 7.62 0.85 -17.38
C LEU A 118 8.78 0.84 -18.37
N PHE A 119 9.02 -0.30 -19.01
CA PHE A 119 10.16 -0.49 -19.91
C PHE A 119 9.76 -1.01 -21.29
N THR A 120 10.60 -0.73 -22.27
CA THR A 120 10.60 -1.34 -23.61
C THR A 120 11.22 -2.74 -23.57
N GLY A 121 11.23 -3.49 -24.68
CA GLY A 121 11.90 -4.81 -24.75
C GLY A 121 13.40 -4.76 -24.44
N ASP A 122 14.01 -3.61 -24.77
CA ASP A 122 15.45 -3.39 -24.70
C ASP A 122 15.90 -2.81 -23.34
N GLY A 123 15.02 -2.77 -22.34
CA GLY A 123 15.33 -2.26 -21.00
C GLY A 123 15.31 -0.74 -20.87
N GLN A 124 14.96 0.01 -21.93
CA GLN A 124 14.86 1.47 -21.89
C GLN A 124 13.52 1.92 -21.30
N PRO A 125 13.48 3.07 -20.56
CA PRO A 125 12.25 3.64 -20.05
C PRO A 125 11.19 3.82 -21.15
N TYR A 126 9.96 3.42 -20.86
CA TYR A 126 8.87 3.45 -21.82
C TYR A 126 8.31 4.87 -21.94
N ASN A 127 8.37 5.46 -23.14
CA ASN A 127 7.80 6.78 -23.39
C ASN A 127 6.27 6.71 -23.52
N ILE A 128 5.57 7.03 -22.44
CA ILE A 128 4.10 6.98 -22.37
C ILE A 128 3.47 8.11 -23.18
N THR A 129 4.08 9.30 -23.22
CA THR A 129 3.52 10.47 -23.92
C THR A 129 3.36 10.26 -25.43
N LYS A 130 4.16 9.37 -26.03
CA LYS A 130 4.08 9.05 -27.46
C LYS A 130 2.90 8.15 -27.83
N ILE A 131 2.41 7.33 -26.90
CA ILE A 131 1.33 6.37 -27.14
C ILE A 131 -0.05 6.88 -26.71
N VAL A 132 -0.14 8.13 -26.24
CA VAL A 132 -1.37 8.77 -25.79
C VAL A 132 -1.77 9.84 -26.81
N ASN A 133 -2.98 9.73 -27.34
CA ASN A 133 -3.53 10.72 -28.26
C ASN A 133 -4.07 11.96 -27.51
N LYS A 134 -4.49 12.99 -28.26
CA LYS A 134 -5.06 14.24 -27.69
C LYS A 134 -6.32 14.04 -26.84
N ASN A 135 -7.01 12.90 -26.97
CA ASN A 135 -8.20 12.54 -26.22
C ASN A 135 -7.88 11.68 -24.99
N PHE A 136 -6.60 11.54 -24.61
CA PHE A 136 -6.14 10.63 -23.56
C PHE A 136 -6.49 9.16 -23.80
N GLU A 137 -6.58 8.74 -25.07
CA GLU A 137 -6.76 7.34 -25.47
C GLU A 137 -5.48 6.79 -26.09
N ILE A 138 -5.37 5.47 -26.15
CA ILE A 138 -4.20 4.78 -26.72
C ILE A 138 -4.12 4.97 -28.24
N ASP A 139 -2.96 5.39 -28.73
CA ASP A 139 -2.60 5.35 -30.15
C ASP A 139 -1.99 3.99 -30.49
N TYR A 140 -2.76 3.17 -31.21
CA TYR A 140 -2.33 1.82 -31.57
C TYR A 140 -1.18 1.77 -32.57
N ASN A 141 -1.02 2.79 -33.41
CA ASN A 141 0.05 2.83 -34.41
C ASN A 141 1.39 3.12 -33.73
N GLU A 142 1.43 4.12 -32.86
CA GLU A 142 2.64 4.43 -32.08
C GLU A 142 2.97 3.32 -31.08
N TYR A 143 1.96 2.74 -30.44
CA TYR A 143 2.15 1.56 -29.59
C TYR A 143 2.77 0.37 -30.37
N GLY A 144 2.33 0.14 -31.60
CA GLY A 144 2.89 -0.91 -32.46
C GLY A 144 4.35 -0.67 -32.83
N LYS A 145 4.78 0.60 -32.97
CA LYS A 145 6.18 0.97 -33.26
C LYS A 145 7.08 0.83 -32.05
N GLN A 146 6.63 1.27 -30.88
CA GLN A 146 7.41 1.23 -29.64
C GLN A 146 7.45 -0.18 -29.01
N GLY A 147 6.46 -1.01 -29.33
CA GLY A 147 6.37 -2.37 -28.84
C GLY A 147 5.64 -2.49 -27.51
N ARG A 148 5.61 -3.73 -27.00
CA ARG A 148 4.89 -4.09 -25.77
C ARG A 148 5.54 -3.45 -24.55
N VAL A 149 4.71 -3.09 -23.57
CA VAL A 149 5.17 -2.63 -22.26
C VAL A 149 5.66 -3.83 -21.45
N ASN A 150 6.86 -3.70 -20.90
CA ASN A 150 7.44 -4.64 -19.96
C ASN A 150 7.53 -4.02 -18.57
N LEU A 151 7.39 -4.88 -17.57
CA LEU A 151 7.46 -4.57 -16.16
C LEU A 151 8.71 -5.23 -15.57
N SER A 152 9.24 -4.64 -14.50
CA SER A 152 10.23 -5.32 -13.66
C SER A 152 9.66 -6.64 -13.15
N THR A 153 10.53 -7.63 -12.93
CA THR A 153 10.09 -8.96 -12.45
C THR A 153 9.45 -8.88 -11.07
N PHE A 154 9.96 -7.99 -10.22
CA PHE A 154 9.35 -7.67 -8.93
C PHE A 154 7.91 -7.21 -9.12
N PHE A 155 7.68 -6.18 -9.95
CA PHE A 155 6.36 -5.58 -10.12
C PHE A 155 5.36 -6.53 -10.78
N ALA A 156 5.80 -7.32 -11.77
CA ALA A 156 4.97 -8.35 -12.38
C ALA A 156 4.52 -9.42 -11.36
N LEU A 157 5.44 -9.90 -10.51
CA LEU A 157 5.12 -10.93 -9.52
C LEU A 157 4.27 -10.37 -8.37
N THR A 158 4.50 -9.14 -7.91
CA THR A 158 3.63 -8.53 -6.88
C THR A 158 2.20 -8.37 -7.38
N TYR A 159 1.97 -8.05 -8.66
CA TYR A 159 0.62 -8.11 -9.24
C TYR A 159 0.03 -9.52 -9.25
N GLY A 160 0.83 -10.54 -9.60
CA GLY A 160 0.40 -11.94 -9.51
C GLY A 160 -0.04 -12.32 -8.10
N PHE A 161 0.77 -12.02 -7.08
CA PHE A 161 0.41 -12.24 -5.67
C PHE A 161 -0.79 -11.38 -5.23
N GLY A 162 -0.95 -10.19 -5.79
CA GLY A 162 -2.15 -9.36 -5.62
C GLY A 162 -3.42 -10.05 -6.13
N PHE A 163 -3.39 -10.68 -7.31
CA PHE A 163 -4.50 -11.49 -7.81
C PHE A 163 -4.84 -12.64 -6.85
N ALA A 164 -3.81 -13.35 -6.36
CA ALA A 164 -4.00 -14.43 -5.40
C ALA A 164 -4.61 -13.93 -4.08
N THR A 165 -4.20 -12.75 -3.61
CA THR A 165 -4.70 -12.13 -2.38
C THR A 165 -6.19 -11.84 -2.43
N ILE A 166 -6.68 -11.30 -3.55
CA ILE A 166 -8.08 -10.94 -3.72
C ILE A 166 -8.96 -12.20 -3.77
N ALA A 167 -8.56 -13.20 -4.55
CA ALA A 167 -9.26 -14.49 -4.59
C ALA A 167 -9.25 -15.19 -3.22
N SER A 168 -8.10 -15.17 -2.54
CA SER A 168 -7.92 -15.73 -1.20
C SER A 168 -8.77 -15.03 -0.16
N THR A 169 -8.96 -13.71 -0.27
CA THR A 169 -9.79 -12.93 0.66
C THR A 169 -11.22 -13.46 0.71
N LEU A 170 -11.83 -13.68 -0.45
CA LEU A 170 -13.20 -14.19 -0.54
C LEU A 170 -13.32 -15.61 0.02
N THR A 171 -12.42 -16.52 -0.37
CA THR A 171 -12.49 -17.93 0.07
C THR A 171 -12.11 -18.08 1.54
N HIS A 172 -11.10 -17.37 2.03
CA HIS A 172 -10.69 -17.39 3.43
C HIS A 172 -11.80 -16.88 4.35
N VAL A 173 -12.42 -15.74 4.03
CA VAL A 173 -13.53 -15.20 4.85
C VAL A 173 -14.74 -16.15 4.82
N SER A 174 -15.08 -16.69 3.66
CA SER A 174 -16.21 -17.60 3.52
C SER A 174 -16.04 -18.89 4.34
N LEU A 175 -14.84 -19.48 4.32
CA LEU A 175 -14.56 -20.76 4.99
C LEU A 175 -14.31 -20.63 6.50
N PHE A 176 -13.49 -19.65 6.91
CA PHE A 176 -13.10 -19.50 8.32
C PHE A 176 -14.09 -18.68 9.13
N TYR A 177 -14.66 -17.63 8.54
CA TYR A 177 -15.54 -16.69 9.24
C TYR A 177 -17.00 -16.79 8.83
N GLY A 178 -17.35 -17.51 7.77
CA GLY A 178 -18.74 -17.59 7.24
C GLY A 178 -19.78 -18.01 8.28
N LYS A 179 -19.46 -19.01 9.11
CA LYS A 179 -20.35 -19.43 10.20
C LYS A 179 -20.54 -18.34 11.25
N GLU A 180 -19.45 -17.68 11.67
CA GLU A 180 -19.53 -16.59 12.63
C GLU A 180 -20.31 -15.40 12.06
N ILE A 181 -20.09 -15.03 10.80
CA ILE A 181 -20.83 -13.96 10.12
C ILE A 181 -22.34 -14.24 10.19
N TYR A 182 -22.76 -15.47 9.85
CA TYR A 182 -24.16 -15.86 9.89
C TYR A 182 -24.74 -15.84 11.31
N GLU A 183 -24.01 -16.36 12.29
CA GLU A 183 -24.41 -16.34 13.70
C GLU A 183 -24.54 -14.90 14.23
N ARG A 184 -23.58 -14.02 13.91
CA ARG A 184 -23.61 -12.60 14.28
C ARG A 184 -24.73 -11.85 13.59
N TYR A 185 -24.98 -12.13 12.31
CA TYR A 185 -26.11 -11.58 11.59
C TYR A 185 -27.44 -11.95 12.26
N LYS A 186 -27.64 -13.22 12.63
CA LYS A 186 -28.83 -13.68 13.38
C LYS A 186 -28.91 -13.07 14.79
N ALA A 187 -27.76 -12.94 15.46
CA ALA A 187 -27.67 -12.36 16.80
C ALA A 187 -27.91 -10.85 16.81
N SER A 188 -27.66 -10.13 15.71
CA SER A 188 -27.93 -8.69 15.62
C SER A 188 -29.42 -8.36 15.87
N THR A 189 -30.32 -9.28 15.50
CA THR A 189 -31.77 -9.10 15.67
C THR A 189 -32.29 -9.67 17.00
N LYS A 190 -31.65 -10.70 17.56
CA LYS A 190 -32.19 -11.51 18.69
C LYS A 190 -31.25 -11.63 19.90
N GLY A 191 -30.04 -11.11 19.84
CA GLY A 191 -28.98 -11.33 20.81
C GLY A 191 -29.07 -10.44 22.05
N LYS A 192 -28.43 -10.87 23.15
CA LYS A 192 -28.29 -10.06 24.37
C LYS A 192 -27.39 -8.87 24.11
N SER A 193 -27.87 -7.68 24.44
CA SER A 193 -27.11 -6.43 24.32
C SER A 193 -25.91 -6.44 25.27
N ASP A 194 -24.73 -6.10 24.78
CA ASP A 194 -23.53 -5.94 25.60
C ASP A 194 -23.65 -4.71 26.53
N VAL A 195 -22.71 -4.60 27.47
CA VAL A 195 -22.71 -3.48 28.43
C VAL A 195 -22.54 -2.15 27.70
N HIS A 196 -21.73 -2.10 26.63
CA HIS A 196 -21.53 -0.86 25.91
C HIS A 196 -22.79 -0.39 25.18
N THR A 197 -23.51 -1.30 24.50
CA THR A 197 -24.80 -1.01 23.86
C THR A 197 -25.82 -0.57 24.89
N ARG A 198 -25.88 -1.22 26.06
CA ARG A 198 -26.81 -0.82 27.13
C ARG A 198 -26.59 0.61 27.60
N LEU A 199 -25.33 1.00 27.81
CA LEU A 199 -24.98 2.38 28.17
C LEU A 199 -25.26 3.37 27.03
N MET A 200 -25.13 2.94 25.77
CA MET A 200 -25.40 3.77 24.61
C MET A 200 -26.89 3.99 24.32
N LYS A 201 -27.80 3.16 24.86
CA LYS A 201 -29.26 3.33 24.72
C LYS A 201 -29.79 4.68 25.23
N ASN A 202 -29.03 5.36 26.09
CA ASN A 202 -29.38 6.70 26.56
C ASN A 202 -29.24 7.76 25.45
N TYR A 203 -28.47 7.49 24.40
CA TYR A 203 -28.30 8.38 23.27
C TYR A 203 -29.26 8.00 22.14
N LYS A 204 -29.75 9.02 21.43
CA LYS A 204 -30.58 8.79 20.24
C LYS A 204 -29.73 8.23 19.12
N ASP A 205 -30.15 7.09 18.58
CA ASP A 205 -29.53 6.50 17.40
C ASP A 205 -29.63 7.43 16.18
N ILE A 206 -28.74 7.18 15.22
CA ILE A 206 -28.73 7.89 13.95
C ILE A 206 -29.92 7.39 13.12
N PRO A 207 -30.80 8.28 12.67
CA PRO A 207 -31.87 7.88 11.76
C PRO A 207 -31.29 7.29 10.48
N ALA A 208 -31.78 6.11 10.07
CA ALA A 208 -31.28 5.43 8.86
C ALA A 208 -31.39 6.32 7.60
N TRP A 209 -32.36 7.23 7.55
CA TRP A 209 -32.53 8.16 6.42
C TRP A 209 -31.33 9.10 6.20
N TRP A 210 -30.51 9.37 7.22
CA TRP A 210 -29.29 10.18 7.04
C TRP A 210 -28.32 9.50 6.08
N PHE A 211 -28.14 8.18 6.23
CA PHE A 211 -27.31 7.37 5.35
C PHE A 211 -27.91 7.26 3.95
N TYR A 212 -29.22 7.08 3.84
CA TYR A 212 -29.89 7.00 2.53
C TYR A 212 -29.83 8.33 1.77
N VAL A 213 -30.02 9.46 2.45
CA VAL A 213 -29.88 10.79 1.84
C VAL A 213 -28.44 11.02 1.41
N LEU A 214 -27.45 10.72 2.26
CA LEU A 214 -26.04 10.86 1.91
C LEU A 214 -25.66 10.01 0.68
N LEU A 215 -26.07 8.75 0.67
CA LEU A 215 -25.83 7.84 -0.45
C LEU A 215 -26.51 8.33 -1.73
N THR A 216 -27.77 8.75 -1.64
CA THR A 216 -28.54 9.21 -2.80
C THR A 216 -27.94 10.49 -3.38
N VAL A 217 -27.62 11.48 -2.53
CA VAL A 217 -27.02 12.74 -2.97
C VAL A 217 -25.65 12.50 -3.61
N THR A 218 -24.77 11.72 -2.98
CA THR A 218 -23.43 11.46 -3.52
C THR A 218 -23.48 10.67 -4.83
N LEU A 219 -24.38 9.68 -4.94
CA LEU A 219 -24.58 8.93 -6.18
C LEU A 219 -25.17 9.80 -7.30
N LEU A 220 -26.11 10.70 -7.00
CA LEU A 220 -26.68 11.62 -7.98
C LEU A 220 -25.63 12.62 -8.48
N VAL A 221 -24.79 13.17 -7.60
CA VAL A 221 -23.69 14.05 -7.98
C VAL A 221 -22.68 13.30 -8.86
N ALA A 222 -22.29 12.08 -8.48
CA ALA A 222 -21.41 11.25 -9.28
C ALA A 222 -22.02 10.91 -10.65
N LEU A 223 -23.32 10.58 -10.71
CA LEU A 223 -24.04 10.36 -11.97
C LEU A 223 -24.04 11.63 -12.84
N ALA A 224 -24.37 12.78 -12.26
CA ALA A 224 -24.37 14.06 -12.97
C ALA A 224 -23.00 14.35 -13.57
N LEU A 225 -21.92 14.15 -12.81
CA LEU A 225 -20.55 14.30 -13.31
C LEU A 225 -20.28 13.36 -14.49
N THR A 226 -20.63 12.07 -14.40
CA THR A 226 -20.42 11.12 -15.52
C THR A 226 -21.23 11.45 -16.78
N ILE A 227 -22.39 12.09 -16.64
CA ILE A 227 -23.28 12.44 -17.76
C ILE A 227 -22.86 13.78 -18.40
N PHE A 228 -22.64 14.82 -17.58
CA PHE A 228 -22.35 16.17 -18.07
C PHE A 228 -20.87 16.36 -18.42
N MET A 229 -19.94 15.75 -17.69
CA MET A 229 -18.49 15.82 -17.94
C MET A 229 -17.97 14.56 -18.64
N LYS A 230 -18.72 14.08 -19.64
CA LYS A 230 -18.41 12.85 -20.37
C LYS A 230 -17.04 12.88 -21.06
N HIS A 231 -16.62 14.04 -21.55
CA HIS A 231 -15.33 14.20 -22.24
C HIS A 231 -14.14 14.10 -21.29
N ASP A 232 -14.27 14.63 -20.07
CA ASP A 232 -13.18 14.65 -19.09
C ASP A 232 -13.12 13.35 -18.29
N ILE A 233 -14.25 12.85 -17.79
CA ILE A 233 -14.30 11.67 -16.90
C ILE A 233 -14.22 10.37 -17.70
N GLN A 234 -14.70 10.38 -18.94
CA GLN A 234 -14.71 9.25 -19.89
C GLN A 234 -15.43 7.98 -19.41
N MET A 235 -15.95 7.96 -18.19
CA MET A 235 -16.58 6.82 -17.53
C MET A 235 -18.09 6.78 -17.84
N PRO A 236 -18.62 5.64 -18.31
CA PRO A 236 -20.05 5.51 -18.54
C PRO A 236 -20.83 5.32 -17.22
N TYR A 237 -22.11 5.72 -17.20
CA TYR A 237 -22.97 5.65 -16.00
C TYR A 237 -23.08 4.25 -15.38
N TRP A 238 -23.07 3.19 -16.21
CA TRP A 238 -23.13 1.81 -15.72
C TRP A 238 -21.85 1.40 -14.98
N GLY A 239 -20.70 1.99 -15.35
CA GLY A 239 -19.44 1.77 -14.66
C GLY A 239 -19.50 2.26 -13.21
N LEU A 240 -20.15 3.39 -12.95
CA LEU A 240 -20.31 3.92 -11.59
C LEU A 240 -21.13 2.97 -10.71
N LEU A 241 -22.25 2.45 -11.23
CA LEU A 241 -23.08 1.48 -10.53
C LEU A 241 -22.32 0.16 -10.27
N ALA A 242 -21.54 -0.30 -11.26
CA ALA A 242 -20.70 -1.48 -11.10
C ALA A 242 -19.58 -1.28 -10.05
N ALA A 243 -18.94 -0.10 -10.01
CA ALA A 243 -17.94 0.24 -8.99
C ALA A 243 -18.56 0.25 -7.58
N ALA A 244 -19.74 0.87 -7.43
CA ALA A 244 -20.46 0.90 -6.16
C ALA A 244 -20.87 -0.51 -5.69
N LEU A 245 -21.35 -1.36 -6.61
CA LEU A 245 -21.68 -2.75 -6.31
C LEU A 245 -20.43 -3.55 -5.87
N MET A 246 -19.30 -3.36 -6.55
CA MET A 246 -18.05 -4.02 -6.20
C MET A 246 -17.58 -3.58 -4.80
N ALA A 247 -17.58 -2.26 -4.52
CA ALA A 247 -17.25 -1.73 -3.20
C ALA A 247 -18.13 -2.36 -2.11
N PHE A 248 -19.45 -2.42 -2.34
CA PHE A 248 -20.40 -3.01 -1.40
C PHE A 248 -20.10 -4.48 -1.08
N ILE A 249 -19.85 -5.30 -2.09
CA ILE A 249 -19.54 -6.74 -1.93
C ILE A 249 -18.24 -6.95 -1.14
N PHE A 250 -17.19 -6.20 -1.49
CA PHE A 250 -15.86 -6.40 -0.92
C PHE A 250 -15.66 -5.71 0.45
N THR A 251 -16.53 -4.77 0.82
CA THR A 251 -16.46 -4.09 2.12
C THR A 251 -16.51 -5.08 3.28
N LEU A 252 -17.44 -6.05 3.27
CA LEU A 252 -17.60 -6.98 4.40
C LEU A 252 -16.38 -7.92 4.57
N PRO A 253 -15.90 -8.65 3.54
CA PRO A 253 -14.74 -9.51 3.69
C PRO A 253 -13.47 -8.77 4.11
N ILE A 254 -13.20 -7.62 3.48
CA ILE A 254 -11.99 -6.85 3.78
C ILE A 254 -12.07 -6.26 5.19
N SER A 255 -13.24 -5.77 5.62
CA SER A 255 -13.43 -5.29 7.00
C SER A 255 -13.11 -6.36 8.05
N ILE A 256 -13.44 -7.63 7.80
CA ILE A 256 -13.17 -8.73 8.73
C ILE A 256 -11.66 -9.01 8.83
N ILE A 257 -10.97 -9.04 7.69
CA ILE A 257 -9.51 -9.22 7.67
C ILE A 257 -8.82 -8.05 8.36
N THR A 258 -9.21 -6.80 8.03
CA THR A 258 -8.67 -5.61 8.70
C THR A 258 -8.93 -5.64 10.20
N ALA A 259 -10.14 -6.00 10.64
CA ALA A 259 -10.50 -6.04 12.05
C ALA A 259 -9.74 -7.11 12.85
N THR A 260 -9.32 -8.20 12.22
CA THR A 260 -8.62 -9.32 12.88
C THR A 260 -7.11 -9.21 12.79
N THR A 261 -6.57 -8.68 11.69
CA THR A 261 -5.14 -8.69 11.39
C THR A 261 -4.48 -7.32 11.43
N ASN A 262 -5.27 -6.24 11.48
CA ASN A 262 -4.81 -4.86 11.32
C ASN A 262 -4.14 -4.60 9.95
N GLN A 263 -4.35 -5.47 8.97
CA GLN A 263 -3.87 -5.34 7.59
C GLN A 263 -5.06 -5.29 6.65
N THR A 264 -5.04 -4.38 5.67
CA THR A 264 -6.16 -4.14 4.76
C THR A 264 -5.76 -4.52 3.35
N PRO A 265 -6.21 -5.69 2.84
CA PRO A 265 -6.02 -6.06 1.44
C PRO A 265 -6.58 -4.98 0.50
N GLY A 266 -5.78 -4.59 -0.50
CA GLY A 266 -6.16 -3.58 -1.48
C GLY A 266 -7.09 -4.12 -2.58
N LEU A 267 -8.14 -3.35 -2.93
CA LEU A 267 -9.04 -3.67 -4.05
C LEU A 267 -8.55 -3.08 -5.39
N ASN A 268 -7.50 -2.25 -5.36
CA ASN A 268 -6.99 -1.51 -6.52
C ASN A 268 -6.86 -2.38 -7.78
N ILE A 269 -6.18 -3.51 -7.64
CA ILE A 269 -5.85 -4.40 -8.75
C ILE A 269 -7.12 -4.96 -9.41
N ILE A 270 -8.11 -5.46 -8.65
CA ILE A 270 -9.30 -6.06 -9.26
C ILE A 270 -10.22 -5.01 -9.87
N THR A 271 -10.32 -3.82 -9.26
CA THR A 271 -11.12 -2.73 -9.84
C THR A 271 -10.55 -2.29 -11.18
N GLU A 272 -9.22 -2.16 -11.26
CA GLU A 272 -8.53 -1.75 -12.46
C GLU A 272 -8.52 -2.86 -13.52
N TYR A 273 -8.36 -4.12 -13.10
CA TYR A 273 -8.45 -5.29 -13.97
C TYR A 273 -9.84 -5.44 -14.62
N ALA A 274 -10.91 -5.32 -13.82
CA ALA A 274 -12.27 -5.47 -14.30
C ALA A 274 -12.65 -4.37 -15.32
N MET A 275 -12.42 -3.11 -14.97
CA MET A 275 -12.75 -2.00 -15.86
C MET A 275 -11.86 -1.97 -17.10
N GLY A 276 -10.56 -2.25 -16.95
CA GLY A 276 -9.63 -2.38 -18.08
C GLY A 276 -9.99 -3.49 -19.07
N LEU A 277 -10.64 -4.58 -18.62
CA LEU A 277 -11.13 -5.63 -19.52
C LEU A 277 -12.39 -5.21 -20.27
N VAL A 278 -13.34 -4.55 -19.61
CA VAL A 278 -14.63 -4.20 -20.20
C VAL A 278 -14.53 -2.94 -21.06
N TYR A 279 -13.71 -1.97 -20.64
CA TYR A 279 -13.56 -0.67 -21.28
C TYR A 279 -12.09 -0.26 -21.45
N PRO A 280 -11.33 -0.99 -22.29
CA PRO A 280 -9.90 -0.76 -22.50
C PRO A 280 -9.61 0.54 -23.26
N GLY A 281 -8.41 1.08 -23.10
CA GLY A 281 -7.90 2.22 -23.88
C GLY A 281 -8.19 3.59 -23.27
N ARG A 282 -8.81 3.63 -22.09
CA ARG A 282 -9.27 4.85 -21.41
C ARG A 282 -8.78 4.88 -19.96
N PRO A 283 -7.58 5.44 -19.69
CA PRO A 283 -6.97 5.45 -18.37
C PRO A 283 -7.79 6.24 -17.34
N ILE A 284 -8.39 7.38 -17.74
CA ILE A 284 -9.17 8.23 -16.83
C ILE A 284 -10.41 7.49 -16.32
N ALA A 285 -11.14 6.82 -17.21
CA ALA A 285 -12.31 6.01 -16.83
C ALA A 285 -11.94 4.89 -15.85
N ASN A 286 -10.78 4.26 -16.05
CA ASN A 286 -10.28 3.21 -15.18
C ASN A 286 -9.90 3.73 -13.78
N VAL A 287 -9.20 4.87 -13.73
CA VAL A 287 -8.85 5.55 -12.48
C VAL A 287 -10.11 5.97 -11.72
N CYS A 288 -11.13 6.50 -12.40
CA CYS A 288 -12.40 6.85 -11.77
C CYS A 288 -13.10 5.60 -11.17
N PHE A 289 -13.13 4.49 -11.92
CA PHE A 289 -13.69 3.22 -11.44
C PHE A 289 -12.98 2.72 -10.18
N LYS A 290 -11.64 2.75 -10.17
CA LYS A 290 -10.81 2.41 -9.02
C LYS A 290 -11.12 3.30 -7.82
N THR A 291 -11.17 4.62 -8.00
CA THR A 291 -11.46 5.56 -6.92
C THR A 291 -12.83 5.29 -6.30
N TYR A 292 -13.88 5.15 -7.11
CA TYR A 292 -15.22 4.85 -6.59
C TYR A 292 -15.31 3.45 -5.97
N GLY A 293 -14.62 2.44 -6.50
CA GLY A 293 -14.65 1.06 -6.01
C GLY A 293 -13.82 0.83 -4.75
N TYR A 294 -12.59 1.33 -4.72
CA TYR A 294 -11.63 1.08 -3.64
C TYR A 294 -11.66 2.16 -2.55
N MET A 295 -11.61 3.45 -2.89
CA MET A 295 -11.53 4.50 -1.87
C MET A 295 -12.80 4.59 -1.04
N SER A 296 -13.98 4.38 -1.66
CA SER A 296 -15.25 4.30 -0.94
C SER A 296 -15.27 3.18 0.09
N MET A 297 -14.69 2.02 -0.24
CA MET A 297 -14.56 0.88 0.67
C MET A 297 -13.60 1.20 1.82
N THR A 298 -12.42 1.75 1.52
CA THR A 298 -11.44 2.16 2.55
C THR A 298 -12.05 3.19 3.49
N GLN A 299 -12.79 4.17 2.97
CA GLN A 299 -13.50 5.16 3.77
C GLN A 299 -14.59 4.51 4.64
N ALA A 300 -15.32 3.52 4.12
CA ALA A 300 -16.32 2.78 4.90
C ALA A 300 -15.68 2.04 6.09
N ILE A 301 -14.50 1.43 5.90
CA ILE A 301 -13.75 0.75 6.97
C ILE A 301 -13.31 1.75 8.04
N SER A 302 -12.72 2.89 7.63
CA SER A 302 -12.30 3.95 8.56
C SER A 302 -13.48 4.52 9.35
N PHE A 303 -14.59 4.78 8.67
CA PHE A 303 -15.84 5.25 9.28
C PHE A 303 -16.34 4.27 10.35
N LEU A 304 -16.37 2.96 10.05
CA LEU A 304 -16.75 1.92 11.00
C LEU A 304 -15.80 1.82 12.20
N ALA A 305 -14.49 1.97 11.98
CA ALA A 305 -13.49 1.96 13.05
C ALA A 305 -13.72 3.10 14.04
N ASP A 306 -14.00 4.30 13.53
CA ASP A 306 -14.31 5.46 14.35
C ASP A 306 -15.63 5.31 15.10
N PHE A 307 -16.68 4.78 14.47
CA PHE A 307 -17.95 4.50 15.16
C PHE A 307 -17.77 3.54 16.33
N LYS A 308 -16.92 2.52 16.15
CA LYS A 308 -16.58 1.58 17.21
C LYS A 308 -15.82 2.26 18.35
N LEU A 309 -14.86 3.13 18.04
CA LEU A 309 -14.15 3.92 19.03
C LEU A 309 -15.11 4.85 19.81
N GLY A 310 -15.98 5.57 19.10
CA GLY A 310 -17.00 6.44 19.70
C GLY A 310 -17.97 5.67 20.61
N HIS A 311 -18.36 4.46 20.21
CA HIS A 311 -19.20 3.56 21.01
C HIS A 311 -18.52 3.13 22.32
N TYR A 312 -17.20 2.91 22.30
CA TYR A 312 -16.42 2.62 23.50
C TYR A 312 -16.23 3.84 24.40
N MET A 313 -16.02 5.02 23.81
CA MET A 313 -15.83 6.29 24.52
C MET A 313 -17.13 6.95 24.99
N LYS A 314 -18.29 6.39 24.65
CA LYS A 314 -19.62 6.95 25.00
C LYS A 314 -19.90 8.30 24.38
N ILE A 315 -19.42 8.50 23.16
CA ILE A 315 -19.71 9.69 22.36
C ILE A 315 -21.11 9.51 21.72
N PRO A 316 -22.00 10.53 21.78
CA PRO A 316 -23.31 10.46 21.14
C PRO A 316 -23.20 10.13 19.64
N PRO A 317 -23.93 9.12 19.10
CA PRO A 317 -23.77 8.67 17.72
C PRO A 317 -24.03 9.75 16.66
N ARG A 318 -25.04 10.61 16.89
CA ARG A 318 -25.36 11.70 15.96
C ARG A 318 -24.26 12.74 15.85
N SER A 319 -23.64 13.09 16.98
CA SER A 319 -22.50 14.01 17.00
C SER A 319 -21.30 13.38 16.27
N MET A 320 -21.04 12.09 16.49
CA MET A 320 -19.98 11.36 15.79
C MET A 320 -20.18 11.40 14.26
N PHE A 321 -21.40 11.14 13.79
CA PHE A 321 -21.74 11.21 12.37
C PHE A 321 -21.48 12.60 11.77
N LEU A 322 -21.95 13.65 12.44
CA LEU A 322 -21.80 15.03 11.95
C LEU A 322 -20.34 15.46 11.89
N VAL A 323 -19.55 15.13 12.92
CA VAL A 323 -18.11 15.47 12.97
C VAL A 323 -17.35 14.75 11.87
N GLN A 324 -17.63 13.46 11.64
CA GLN A 324 -16.99 12.71 10.55
C GLN A 324 -17.39 13.24 9.17
N PHE A 325 -18.66 13.55 8.97
CA PHE A 325 -19.16 14.10 7.71
C PHE A 325 -18.51 15.47 7.40
N LEU A 326 -18.56 16.40 8.35
CA LEU A 326 -17.94 17.72 8.20
C LEU A 326 -16.41 17.61 8.07
N GLY A 327 -15.78 16.75 8.87
CA GLY A 327 -14.35 16.50 8.80
C GLY A 327 -13.91 15.96 7.43
N THR A 328 -14.71 15.07 6.82
CA THR A 328 -14.44 14.54 5.48
C THR A 328 -14.55 15.63 4.41
N ILE A 329 -15.54 16.52 4.49
CA ILE A 329 -15.68 17.65 3.56
C ILE A 329 -14.51 18.62 3.69
N ILE A 330 -14.14 18.99 4.93
CA ILE A 330 -13.03 19.90 5.20
C ILE A 330 -11.72 19.28 4.71
N ALA A 331 -11.43 18.03 5.10
CA ALA A 331 -10.21 17.35 4.70
C ALA A 331 -10.12 17.19 3.18
N GLY A 332 -11.20 16.78 2.52
CA GLY A 332 -11.25 16.66 1.06
C GLY A 332 -11.00 18.00 0.35
N THR A 333 -11.62 19.08 0.83
CA THR A 333 -11.46 20.42 0.24
C THR A 333 -10.05 20.96 0.47
N VAL A 334 -9.50 20.84 1.68
CA VAL A 334 -8.16 21.32 2.02
C VAL A 334 -7.11 20.53 1.25
N ASN A 335 -7.18 19.20 1.23
CA ASN A 335 -6.22 18.36 0.50
C ASN A 335 -6.23 18.68 -1.00
N LEU A 336 -7.42 18.85 -1.60
CA LEU A 336 -7.52 19.22 -3.02
C LEU A 336 -6.96 20.62 -3.28
N SER A 337 -7.26 21.59 -2.42
CA SER A 337 -6.78 22.97 -2.57
C SER A 337 -5.25 23.06 -2.45
N VAL A 338 -4.67 22.33 -1.49
CA VAL A 338 -3.21 22.26 -1.30
C VAL A 338 -2.55 21.55 -2.48
N ALA A 339 -3.10 20.42 -2.94
CA ALA A 339 -2.56 19.72 -4.11
C ALA A 339 -2.57 20.61 -5.36
N TRP A 340 -3.68 21.31 -5.61
CA TRP A 340 -3.80 22.25 -6.73
C TRP A 340 -2.83 23.43 -6.60
N TYR A 341 -2.65 23.97 -5.40
CA TYR A 341 -1.67 25.01 -5.12
C TYR A 341 -0.24 24.53 -5.40
N MET A 342 0.13 23.34 -4.93
CA MET A 342 1.47 22.77 -5.11
C MET A 342 1.79 22.56 -6.60
N LEU A 343 0.84 22.00 -7.37
CA LEU A 343 1.02 21.75 -8.80
C LEU A 343 1.22 23.03 -9.63
N ASN A 344 0.66 24.17 -9.21
CA ASN A 344 0.75 25.44 -9.95
C ASN A 344 1.91 26.33 -9.52
N ASN A 345 2.45 26.16 -8.31
CA ASN A 345 3.47 27.08 -7.75
C ASN A 345 4.83 26.42 -7.51
N VAL A 346 4.91 25.08 -7.48
CA VAL A 346 6.18 24.37 -7.29
C VAL A 346 6.70 23.91 -8.65
N ASP A 347 7.75 24.59 -9.12
CA ASP A 347 8.42 24.23 -10.37
C ASP A 347 9.06 22.83 -10.25
N GLN A 348 8.90 22.01 -11.30
CA GLN A 348 9.46 20.65 -11.38
C GLN A 348 9.07 19.74 -10.20
N ILE A 349 7.85 19.88 -9.69
CA ILE A 349 7.31 18.94 -8.70
C ILE A 349 7.22 17.52 -9.28
N CYS A 350 7.52 16.51 -8.48
CA CYS A 350 7.48 15.09 -8.87
C CYS A 350 8.49 14.65 -9.95
N HIS A 351 9.46 15.49 -10.34
CA HIS A 351 10.51 15.10 -11.27
C HIS A 351 11.71 14.52 -10.51
N PRO A 352 12.01 13.21 -10.63
CA PRO A 352 13.09 12.57 -9.87
C PRO A 352 14.50 12.82 -10.43
N ASP A 353 14.68 13.78 -11.35
CA ASP A 353 15.99 14.04 -11.95
C ASP A 353 16.95 14.60 -10.87
N PRO A 354 18.10 13.95 -10.60
CA PRO A 354 19.11 14.46 -9.67
C PRO A 354 19.68 15.84 -10.07
N LYS A 355 19.47 16.28 -11.32
CA LYS A 355 19.81 17.64 -11.79
C LYS A 355 18.70 18.66 -11.52
N SER A 356 17.49 18.22 -11.21
CA SER A 356 16.41 19.11 -10.81
C SER A 356 16.66 19.58 -9.38
N SER A 357 16.57 20.89 -9.13
CA SER A 357 16.74 21.48 -7.80
C SER A 357 15.55 21.22 -6.86
N SER A 358 14.62 20.32 -7.23
CA SER A 358 13.36 20.08 -6.53
C SER A 358 13.50 18.92 -5.55
N PRO A 359 13.32 19.14 -4.23
CA PRO A 359 13.34 18.05 -3.24
C PRO A 359 12.08 17.17 -3.28
N TRP A 360 11.10 17.48 -4.15
CA TRP A 360 9.76 16.90 -4.13
C TRP A 360 9.65 15.67 -5.02
N THR A 361 9.63 14.49 -4.39
CA THR A 361 9.34 13.21 -5.06
C THR A 361 7.88 12.80 -4.79
N CYS A 362 7.19 12.27 -5.81
CA CYS A 362 5.78 11.87 -5.72
C CYS A 362 5.62 10.36 -5.99
N PRO A 363 6.15 9.50 -5.10
CA PRO A 363 6.25 8.06 -5.37
C PRO A 363 4.89 7.38 -5.45
N ASN A 364 3.91 7.79 -4.62
CA ASN A 364 2.55 7.26 -4.68
C ASN A 364 1.86 7.63 -5.99
N ASP A 365 1.99 8.88 -6.43
CA ASP A 365 1.37 9.37 -7.67
C ASP A 365 2.03 8.74 -8.90
N HIS A 366 3.34 8.49 -8.86
CA HIS A 366 4.06 7.78 -9.91
C HIS A 366 3.52 6.36 -10.10
N VAL A 367 3.45 5.57 -9.01
CA VAL A 367 2.88 4.21 -9.06
C VAL A 367 1.42 4.23 -9.51
N PHE A 368 0.66 5.24 -9.07
CA PHE A 368 -0.73 5.40 -9.48
C PHE A 368 -0.88 5.72 -10.98
N PHE A 369 0.02 6.55 -11.52
CA PHE A 369 0.09 6.87 -12.93
C PHE A 369 0.48 5.64 -13.77
N ASP A 370 1.55 4.92 -13.40
CA ASP A 370 1.97 3.70 -14.09
C ASP A 370 0.89 2.61 -14.07
N ALA A 371 0.20 2.45 -12.94
CA ALA A 371 -0.96 1.57 -12.84
C ALA A 371 -2.07 1.98 -13.84
N SER A 372 -2.35 3.28 -14.00
CA SER A 372 -3.34 3.76 -14.98
C SER A 372 -2.96 3.40 -16.42
N VAL A 373 -1.66 3.36 -16.74
CA VAL A 373 -1.14 2.98 -18.05
C VAL A 373 -1.28 1.46 -18.27
N ILE A 374 -0.86 0.65 -17.30
CA ILE A 374 -0.93 -0.82 -17.37
C ILE A 374 -2.38 -1.28 -17.51
N TRP A 375 -3.24 -0.82 -16.60
CA TRP A 375 -4.60 -1.35 -16.47
C TRP A 375 -5.61 -0.61 -17.34
N GLY A 376 -5.41 0.69 -17.58
CA GLY A 376 -6.39 1.53 -18.27
C GLY A 376 -6.04 1.77 -19.74
N LEU A 377 -4.86 2.34 -19.99
CA LEU A 377 -4.43 2.74 -21.34
C LEU A 377 -4.12 1.52 -22.24
N VAL A 378 -3.15 0.68 -21.83
CA VAL A 378 -2.77 -0.52 -22.58
C VAL A 378 -3.82 -1.61 -22.41
N GLY A 379 -4.26 -1.77 -21.15
CA GLY A 379 -5.34 -2.65 -20.73
C GLY A 379 -4.88 -4.09 -20.43
N PRO A 380 -5.62 -4.83 -19.58
CA PRO A 380 -5.24 -6.17 -19.14
C PRO A 380 -5.10 -7.14 -20.31
N ARG A 381 -5.89 -6.99 -21.38
CA ARG A 381 -5.84 -7.87 -22.56
C ARG A 381 -4.46 -7.86 -23.26
N ARG A 382 -3.73 -6.74 -23.20
CA ARG A 382 -2.40 -6.55 -23.84
C ARG A 382 -1.22 -6.67 -22.87
N ILE A 383 -1.48 -6.82 -21.57
CA ILE A 383 -0.45 -7.09 -20.56
C ILE A 383 -0.56 -8.54 -20.06
N PHE A 384 -1.72 -8.89 -19.50
CA PHE A 384 -2.03 -10.18 -18.87
C PHE A 384 -2.90 -11.09 -19.75
N GLY A 385 -3.33 -10.63 -20.92
CA GLY A 385 -4.15 -11.42 -21.85
C GLY A 385 -3.32 -12.12 -22.94
N PRO A 386 -4.00 -12.70 -23.94
CA PRO A 386 -3.33 -13.39 -25.06
C PRO A 386 -2.43 -12.50 -25.92
N LEU A 387 -2.62 -11.17 -25.86
CA LEU A 387 -1.83 -10.20 -26.62
C LEU A 387 -0.62 -9.69 -25.83
N GLY A 388 -0.49 -10.05 -24.55
CA GLY A 388 0.55 -9.58 -23.65
C GLY A 388 1.59 -10.63 -23.29
N ASN A 389 2.57 -10.22 -22.48
CA ASN A 389 3.67 -11.06 -22.06
C ASN A 389 3.38 -11.82 -20.75
N TYR A 390 2.39 -11.39 -19.97
CA TYR A 390 2.20 -11.82 -18.57
C TYR A 390 0.94 -12.69 -18.36
N GLY A 391 0.54 -13.44 -19.39
CA GLY A 391 -0.67 -14.28 -19.37
C GLY A 391 -0.71 -15.31 -18.24
N ALA A 392 0.44 -15.85 -17.85
CA ALA A 392 0.56 -16.86 -16.82
C ALA A 392 0.20 -16.34 -15.41
N LEU A 393 0.27 -15.03 -15.16
CA LEU A 393 -0.05 -14.47 -13.85
C LEU A 393 -1.52 -14.65 -13.47
N ASN A 394 -2.44 -14.80 -14.43
CA ASN A 394 -3.85 -15.06 -14.11
C ASN A 394 -4.07 -16.36 -13.33
N TRP A 395 -3.15 -17.35 -13.43
CA TRP A 395 -3.21 -18.58 -12.64
C TRP A 395 -3.11 -18.35 -11.13
N PHE A 396 -2.58 -17.19 -10.72
CA PHE A 396 -2.52 -16.81 -9.31
C PHE A 396 -3.92 -16.58 -8.74
N PHE A 397 -4.93 -16.19 -9.54
CA PHE A 397 -6.33 -16.17 -9.06
C PHE A 397 -6.78 -17.55 -8.61
N LEU A 398 -6.45 -18.59 -9.39
CA LEU A 398 -6.79 -19.97 -9.04
C LEU A 398 -6.02 -20.44 -7.80
N GLY A 399 -4.72 -20.14 -7.74
CA GLY A 399 -3.89 -20.44 -6.57
C GLY A 399 -4.40 -19.77 -5.30
N GLY A 400 -4.80 -18.50 -5.40
CA GLY A 400 -5.42 -17.75 -4.30
C GLY A 400 -6.78 -18.28 -3.89
N PHE A 401 -7.61 -18.71 -4.85
CA PHE A 401 -8.90 -19.32 -4.57
C PHE A 401 -8.76 -20.66 -3.83
N LEU A 402 -7.87 -21.53 -4.32
CA LEU A 402 -7.66 -22.87 -3.76
C LEU A 402 -6.85 -22.88 -2.47
N GLY A 403 -5.93 -21.92 -2.28
CA GLY A 403 -5.04 -21.88 -1.11
C GLY A 403 -5.79 -21.98 0.22
N PRO A 404 -6.77 -21.10 0.52
CA PRO A 404 -7.55 -21.17 1.76
C PRO A 404 -8.33 -22.46 1.93
N VAL A 405 -8.75 -23.10 0.83
CA VAL A 405 -9.42 -24.42 0.88
C VAL A 405 -8.44 -25.46 1.43
N VAL A 406 -7.20 -25.47 0.95
CA VAL A 406 -6.16 -26.40 1.44
C VAL A 406 -5.89 -26.17 2.93
N VAL A 407 -5.70 -24.91 3.35
CA VAL A 407 -5.46 -24.58 4.77
C VAL A 407 -6.66 -24.97 5.64
N TRP A 408 -7.88 -24.77 5.15
CA TRP A 408 -9.09 -25.16 5.85
C TRP A 408 -9.22 -26.69 5.99
N VAL A 409 -8.93 -27.46 4.94
CA VAL A 409 -8.90 -28.92 5.01
C VAL A 409 -7.81 -29.39 5.98
N CYS A 410 -6.61 -28.80 5.96
CA CYS A 410 -5.56 -29.10 6.92
C CYS A 410 -5.99 -28.81 8.37
N HIS A 411 -6.74 -27.73 8.60
CA HIS A 411 -7.29 -27.43 9.92
C HIS A 411 -8.25 -28.52 10.41
N LEU A 412 -9.10 -29.05 9.52
CA LEU A 412 -10.03 -30.14 9.85
C LEU A 412 -9.32 -31.48 10.09
N LEU A 413 -8.27 -31.77 9.33
CA LEU A 413 -7.50 -33.01 9.46
C LEU A 413 -6.59 -33.01 10.70
N PHE A 414 -6.07 -31.84 11.10
CA PHE A 414 -5.15 -31.68 12.23
C PHE A 414 -5.73 -30.78 13.32
N PRO A 415 -6.81 -31.19 14.03
CA PRO A 415 -7.46 -30.36 15.04
C PRO A 415 -6.58 -30.06 16.25
N LYS A 416 -5.52 -30.85 16.49
CA LYS A 416 -4.54 -30.63 17.58
C LYS A 416 -3.60 -29.44 17.29
N ALA A 417 -3.44 -29.04 16.03
CA ALA A 417 -2.54 -27.97 15.63
C ALA A 417 -3.25 -26.60 15.68
N SER A 418 -3.21 -25.95 16.85
CA SER A 418 -3.87 -24.66 17.10
C SER A 418 -3.30 -23.47 16.30
N TRP A 419 -2.17 -23.65 15.63
CA TRP A 419 -1.52 -22.61 14.81
C TRP A 419 -2.03 -22.56 13.37
N ILE A 420 -2.62 -23.64 12.85
CA ILE A 420 -3.10 -23.69 11.45
C ILE A 420 -4.22 -22.66 11.20
N PRO A 421 -5.20 -22.45 12.09
CA PRO A 421 -6.20 -21.38 11.93
C PRO A 421 -5.62 -19.96 11.94
N LEU A 422 -4.40 -19.77 12.44
CA LEU A 422 -3.74 -18.45 12.46
C LEU A 422 -3.07 -18.12 11.12
N ILE A 423 -3.03 -19.05 10.17
CA ILE A 423 -2.52 -18.83 8.83
C ILE A 423 -3.58 -18.04 8.05
N ASN A 424 -3.31 -16.76 7.85
CA ASN A 424 -4.16 -15.87 7.07
C ASN A 424 -3.53 -15.71 5.69
N LEU A 425 -3.94 -16.58 4.76
CA LEU A 425 -3.43 -16.57 3.39
C LEU A 425 -3.64 -15.24 2.65
N PRO A 426 -4.77 -14.52 2.80
CA PRO A 426 -4.89 -13.18 2.25
C PRO A 426 -3.77 -12.24 2.68
N VAL A 427 -3.42 -12.23 3.97
CA VAL A 427 -2.33 -11.38 4.50
C VAL A 427 -0.95 -11.89 4.07
N LEU A 428 -0.76 -13.20 4.00
CA LEU A 428 0.51 -13.80 3.58
C LEU A 428 0.79 -13.53 2.09
N LEU A 429 -0.17 -13.79 1.22
CA LEU A 429 -0.04 -13.55 -0.22
C LEU A 429 -0.03 -12.05 -0.53
N GLY A 430 -0.74 -11.25 0.26
CA GLY A 430 -0.84 -9.81 0.11
C GLY A 430 0.26 -9.03 0.80
N ALA A 431 1.29 -9.71 1.34
CA ALA A 431 2.33 -9.07 2.14
C ALA A 431 3.01 -7.92 1.38
N THR A 432 3.27 -8.08 0.08
CA THR A 432 3.98 -7.08 -0.73
C THR A 432 3.05 -6.10 -1.47
N ALA A 433 1.77 -5.99 -1.09
CA ALA A 433 0.77 -5.21 -1.84
C ALA A 433 1.07 -3.70 -1.95
N TYR A 434 1.82 -3.14 -1.00
CA TYR A 434 2.26 -1.74 -1.03
C TYR A 434 3.66 -1.55 -1.65
N MET A 435 4.29 -2.61 -2.15
CA MET A 435 5.59 -2.54 -2.81
C MET A 435 5.42 -2.59 -4.33
N PRO A 436 5.85 -1.56 -5.08
CA PRO A 436 6.21 -0.19 -4.68
C PRO A 436 4.97 0.68 -4.32
N PRO A 437 5.12 1.83 -3.62
CA PRO A 437 6.38 2.53 -3.32
C PRO A 437 7.06 2.14 -2.00
N ALA A 438 6.46 1.27 -1.18
CA ALA A 438 7.11 0.77 0.01
C ALA A 438 8.32 -0.10 -0.36
N THR A 439 9.46 0.11 0.27
CA THR A 439 10.71 -0.58 -0.06
C THR A 439 11.04 -1.65 0.98
N ALA A 440 12.04 -2.49 0.70
CA ALA A 440 12.42 -3.61 1.55
C ALA A 440 12.78 -3.19 2.99
N VAL A 441 13.40 -2.02 3.17
CA VAL A 441 13.75 -1.51 4.50
C VAL A 441 12.52 -1.22 5.37
N ASN A 442 11.41 -0.75 4.79
CA ASN A 442 10.17 -0.53 5.53
C ASN A 442 9.67 -1.85 6.13
N TYR A 443 9.67 -2.92 5.33
CA TYR A 443 9.24 -4.25 5.75
C TYR A 443 10.15 -4.87 6.79
N ASN A 444 11.47 -4.90 6.54
CA ASN A 444 12.43 -5.46 7.48
C ASN A 444 12.36 -4.76 8.85
N SER A 445 12.29 -3.43 8.86
CA SER A 445 12.24 -2.64 10.09
C SER A 445 10.92 -2.84 10.82
N TRP A 446 9.80 -2.85 10.11
CA TRP A 446 8.48 -3.11 10.67
C TRP A 446 8.41 -4.50 11.33
N ILE A 447 8.95 -5.53 10.67
CA ILE A 447 8.99 -6.91 11.19
C ILE A 447 9.91 -7.01 12.41
N LEU A 448 11.10 -6.37 12.37
CA LEU A 448 12.06 -6.37 13.46
C LEU A 448 11.48 -5.71 14.71
N VAL A 449 10.97 -4.48 14.58
CA VAL A 449 10.37 -3.74 15.69
C VAL A 449 9.12 -4.45 16.21
N GLY A 450 8.26 -4.93 15.30
CA GLY A 450 7.08 -5.71 15.63
C GLY A 450 7.39 -6.98 16.41
N THR A 451 8.45 -7.69 16.06
CA THR A 451 8.90 -8.90 16.77
C THR A 451 9.46 -8.56 18.15
N ILE A 452 10.28 -7.51 18.27
CA ILE A 452 10.80 -7.05 19.56
C ILE A 452 9.66 -6.73 20.52
N PHE A 453 8.70 -5.90 20.12
CA PHE A 453 7.64 -5.45 21.02
C PHE A 453 6.54 -6.51 21.25
N ASN A 454 6.05 -7.16 20.19
CA ASN A 454 4.90 -8.05 20.30
C ASN A 454 5.25 -9.50 20.65
N PHE A 455 6.50 -9.93 20.49
CA PHE A 455 6.96 -11.24 20.96
C PHE A 455 7.80 -11.13 22.22
N PHE A 456 8.94 -10.44 22.18
CA PHE A 456 9.87 -10.40 23.32
C PHE A 456 9.31 -9.57 24.48
N VAL A 457 8.98 -8.30 24.26
CA VAL A 457 8.49 -7.42 25.34
C VAL A 457 7.14 -7.92 25.87
N TYR A 458 6.26 -8.43 25.00
CA TYR A 458 5.01 -9.05 25.44
C TYR A 458 5.24 -10.28 26.33
N ARG A 459 6.21 -11.15 26.02
CA ARG A 459 6.49 -12.37 26.79
C ARG A 459 7.21 -12.10 28.11
N TYR A 460 8.25 -11.25 28.10
CA TYR A 460 9.10 -11.01 29.26
C TYR A 460 8.60 -9.85 30.15
N ARG A 461 7.86 -8.88 29.59
CA ARG A 461 7.39 -7.66 30.29
C ARG A 461 5.92 -7.32 29.97
N LYS A 462 5.04 -8.32 30.05
CA LYS A 462 3.61 -8.22 29.72
C LYS A 462 2.88 -7.03 30.36
N MET A 463 3.16 -6.73 31.63
CA MET A 463 2.51 -5.63 32.35
C MET A 463 2.90 -4.25 31.80
N TRP A 464 4.16 -4.11 31.35
CA TRP A 464 4.61 -2.89 30.69
C TRP A 464 3.96 -2.76 29.32
N TRP A 465 3.95 -3.84 28.52
CA TRP A 465 3.37 -3.86 27.18
C TRP A 465 1.90 -3.44 27.21
N LYS A 466 1.07 -4.07 28.07
CA LYS A 466 -0.35 -3.74 28.20
C LYS A 466 -0.63 -2.29 28.61
N ARG A 467 0.30 -1.67 29.33
CA ARG A 467 0.12 -0.33 29.90
C ARG A 467 0.62 0.78 28.98
N TYR A 468 1.70 0.55 28.24
CA TYR A 468 2.45 1.59 27.55
C TYR A 468 2.67 1.36 26.05
N ASN A 469 2.51 0.14 25.51
CA ASN A 469 2.88 -0.16 24.12
C ASN A 469 2.13 0.72 23.10
N TYR A 470 0.80 0.82 23.22
CA TYR A 470 0.01 1.68 22.32
C TYR A 470 0.28 3.17 22.52
N ILE A 471 0.64 3.58 23.74
CA ILE A 471 0.99 4.97 24.06
C ILE A 471 2.36 5.31 23.47
N LEU A 472 3.30 4.35 23.49
CA LEU A 472 4.61 4.49 22.88
C LEU A 472 4.45 4.75 21.38
N SER A 473 3.68 3.92 20.68
CA SER A 473 3.39 4.13 19.25
C SER A 473 2.84 5.53 18.98
N ALA A 474 1.76 5.91 19.68
CA ALA A 474 1.11 7.20 19.46
C ALA A 474 2.04 8.40 19.75
N ALA A 475 2.92 8.27 20.74
CA ALA A 475 3.89 9.31 21.07
C ALA A 475 5.03 9.42 20.04
N LEU A 476 5.49 8.29 19.50
CA LEU A 476 6.48 8.26 18.42
C LEU A 476 5.91 8.88 17.14
N ASP A 477 4.69 8.49 16.75
CA ASP A 477 3.98 9.04 15.59
C ASP A 477 3.79 10.56 15.70
N ALA A 478 3.32 11.03 16.86
CA ALA A 478 3.12 12.46 17.11
C ALA A 478 4.44 13.25 17.10
N GLY A 479 5.49 12.73 17.75
CA GLY A 479 6.79 13.41 17.80
C GLY A 479 7.42 13.57 16.42
N VAL A 480 7.36 12.52 15.59
CA VAL A 480 7.79 12.59 14.18
C VAL A 480 6.96 13.61 13.41
N ALA A 481 5.64 13.59 13.51
CA ALA A 481 4.77 14.51 12.78
C ALA A 481 5.07 15.99 13.10
N PHE A 482 5.24 16.34 14.38
CA PHE A 482 5.57 17.71 14.77
C PHE A 482 6.96 18.15 14.28
N MET A 483 7.97 17.28 14.37
CA MET A 483 9.31 17.61 13.89
C MET A 483 9.36 17.68 12.37
N ALA A 484 8.63 16.82 11.64
CA ALA A 484 8.54 16.87 10.19
C ALA A 484 7.97 18.21 9.68
N VAL A 485 6.91 18.71 10.33
CA VAL A 485 6.35 20.03 10.01
C VAL A 485 7.36 21.15 10.31
N LEU A 486 8.09 21.06 11.43
CA LEU A 486 9.12 22.05 11.76
C LEU A 486 10.26 22.03 10.75
N LEU A 487 10.76 20.84 10.37
CA LEU A 487 11.80 20.68 9.36
C LEU A 487 11.35 21.22 8.01
N TYR A 488 10.09 20.96 7.62
CA TYR A 488 9.51 21.48 6.40
C TYR A 488 9.58 23.01 6.33
N PHE A 489 9.06 23.71 7.35
CA PHE A 489 9.05 25.17 7.36
C PHE A 489 10.43 25.81 7.58
N SER A 490 11.35 25.14 8.26
CA SER A 490 12.67 25.70 8.59
C SER A 490 13.74 25.41 7.54
N THR A 491 13.71 24.25 6.90
CA THR A 491 14.78 23.78 5.99
C THR A 491 14.25 23.32 4.64
N GLY A 492 13.07 22.70 4.59
CA GLY A 492 12.51 22.13 3.36
C GLY A 492 12.12 23.18 2.32
N ILE A 493 11.45 24.27 2.73
CA ILE A 493 11.01 25.34 1.82
C ILE A 493 12.20 26.08 1.18
N GLU A 494 13.24 26.37 1.98
CA GLU A 494 14.45 27.08 1.54
C GLU A 494 15.49 26.14 0.88
N ASN A 495 15.14 24.85 0.71
CA ASN A 495 16.01 23.79 0.16
C ASN A 495 17.40 23.71 0.82
N ILE A 496 17.46 23.97 2.12
CA ILE A 496 18.70 23.94 2.89
C ILE A 496 19.02 22.47 3.18
N ASN A 497 20.14 21.96 2.64
CA ASN A 497 20.62 20.61 2.89
C ASN A 497 22.03 20.63 3.48
N VAL A 498 22.32 19.66 4.35
CA VAL A 498 23.68 19.45 4.89
C VAL A 498 24.38 18.40 4.05
N HIS A 499 25.46 18.78 3.38
CA HIS A 499 26.23 17.86 2.54
C HIS A 499 27.36 17.20 3.34
N TRP A 500 27.22 15.90 3.57
CA TRP A 500 28.25 15.03 4.13
C TRP A 500 27.85 13.56 3.97
N TRP A 501 28.76 12.65 4.34
CA TRP A 501 28.59 11.19 4.19
C TRP A 501 27.20 10.67 4.62
N GLY A 502 26.69 11.10 5.78
CA GLY A 502 25.41 10.63 6.31
C GLY A 502 24.16 11.21 5.66
N THR A 503 24.27 12.11 4.69
CA THR A 503 23.14 12.80 4.06
C THR A 503 23.13 12.70 2.54
N ASP A 504 24.30 12.74 1.89
CA ASP A 504 24.40 12.77 0.43
C ASP A 504 24.00 11.45 -0.23
N ASN A 505 24.24 10.32 0.45
CA ASN A 505 23.86 9.00 -0.03
C ASN A 505 23.27 8.17 1.11
N PRO A 506 21.93 8.18 1.29
CA PRO A 506 21.27 7.56 2.44
C PRO A 506 21.44 6.04 2.57
N GLN A 507 21.88 5.31 1.53
CA GLN A 507 22.09 3.85 1.63
C GLN A 507 23.48 3.38 1.18
N HIS A 508 24.24 4.20 0.44
CA HIS A 508 25.53 3.86 -0.16
C HIS A 508 25.46 2.60 -1.04
N CYS A 509 24.41 2.48 -1.86
CA CYS A 509 24.14 1.30 -2.71
C CYS A 509 23.89 1.68 -4.19
N ASP A 510 24.77 2.48 -4.80
CA ASP A 510 24.49 3.11 -6.12
C ASP A 510 24.31 2.10 -7.26
N LEU A 511 24.94 0.94 -7.16
CA LEU A 511 24.85 -0.14 -8.16
C LEU A 511 23.56 -0.99 -8.09
N ALA A 512 22.63 -0.72 -7.17
CA ALA A 512 21.45 -1.58 -6.96
C ALA A 512 20.46 -1.56 -8.14
N GLU A 513 20.37 -0.44 -8.85
CA GLU A 513 19.46 -0.25 -9.99
C GLU A 513 20.02 -0.80 -11.30
N CYS A 514 21.29 -1.20 -11.33
CA CYS A 514 21.94 -1.65 -12.56
C CYS A 514 21.29 -2.93 -13.10
N PRO A 515 20.86 -2.96 -14.37
CA PRO A 515 20.44 -4.21 -15.02
C PRO A 515 21.64 -5.17 -15.16
N THR A 516 21.35 -6.47 -15.27
CA THR A 516 22.40 -7.52 -15.31
C THR A 516 22.53 -8.19 -16.67
N ALA A 517 21.70 -7.80 -17.64
CA ALA A 517 21.80 -8.26 -19.02
C ALA A 517 22.90 -7.52 -19.79
N LYS A 518 23.56 -8.25 -20.70
CA LYS A 518 24.64 -7.71 -21.54
C LYS A 518 24.11 -6.76 -22.60
N GLY A 519 24.82 -5.66 -22.84
CA GLY A 519 24.50 -4.70 -23.91
C GLY A 519 23.32 -3.77 -23.67
N ILE A 520 22.73 -3.75 -22.47
CA ILE A 520 21.70 -2.77 -22.10
C ILE A 520 22.37 -1.53 -21.53
N ILE A 521 22.06 -0.36 -22.10
CA ILE A 521 22.55 0.92 -21.59
C ILE A 521 21.85 1.18 -20.25
N PRO A 522 22.58 1.23 -19.13
CA PRO A 522 22.00 1.45 -17.82
C PRO A 522 21.48 2.89 -17.68
N PRO A 523 20.52 3.13 -16.76
CA PRO A 523 20.01 4.48 -16.48
C PRO A 523 21.06 5.39 -15.81
N SER A 524 22.15 4.84 -15.25
CA SER A 524 23.24 5.60 -14.65
C SER A 524 24.60 5.25 -15.27
N ASP A 525 25.44 6.27 -15.44
CA ASP A 525 26.82 6.14 -15.95
C ASP A 525 27.73 5.32 -15.00
N ALA A 526 27.27 5.03 -13.79
CA ALA A 526 28.00 4.28 -12.76
C ALA A 526 27.88 2.75 -12.91
N CYS A 527 26.94 2.26 -13.73
CA CYS A 527 26.73 0.84 -13.90
C CYS A 527 27.78 0.22 -14.86
N PRO A 528 28.36 -0.95 -14.52
CA PRO A 528 29.31 -1.61 -15.40
C PRO A 528 28.62 -2.09 -16.68
N ALA A 529 29.24 -1.85 -17.84
CA ALA A 529 28.81 -2.45 -19.10
C ALA A 529 29.10 -3.96 -19.09
N PHE A 530 28.05 -4.78 -19.11
CA PHE A 530 28.13 -6.25 -19.08
C PHE A 530 28.23 -6.91 -20.46
#